data_AF-A0ABD5HR73-F1
#
_entry.id   AF-A0ABD5HR73-F1
#
_cell.length_a   1.000
_cell.length_b   1.000
_cell.length_c   1.000
_cell.angle_alpha   90.00
_cell.angle_beta   90.00
_cell.angle_gamma   90.00
#
_symmetry.space_group_name_H-M   'P 1'
#
loop_
_entity.id
_entity.type
_entity.pdbx_description
1 polymer ?
#
loop_
_entity_poly.entity_id
_entity_poly.type
_entity_poly.pdbx_seq_one_letter_code
_entity_poly.pdbx_strand_id
1 'polypeptide(L)'
;MKSYYQKDLLHYLLGDDIEMINSFNKGEVSNFTLTIGFFTIRFHQENWRSSIWITVRTTSWDFNYERSDIHDLITTILTICLKTLGKVSPSQTVVPNIFTSTPTEIYAKYIIFERQELINFKMDKNKQMLINKIIISSYYANDLLRTYLNFRPKMAIQYEKHKINSDFEDKWIKDILKFLGEEIESDLIAYSERKNPNWKWFCSLHSGISVFKLNKSINKLLKELLNNLNYEILEGPTKKIFVSENKIKNALDLEKLKRAKSLLDYIEGKYNSENIILVEDGFYLIGIEHVVKIDDDCGMESVRVELENIKKRQSEEQRYLVDFSSLVWRDRIDGERFELLIRDLLRIEPGVLRVRRVGSGSEPDGGRDLEVEWEFFNSNLITNIEGPPPVTVKTILVQCKAYKRSVGKDRVQDIRDTIDIYDAHGYLLTVSSQITAPLYDYLKKLRNKGDFWIDWWTRDEIEDRLLQNPHIITRYEDVLYLDN
;
A
#
# COMPACT_ATOMS: atom_id res chain seq x y z
N MET A 1 -13.47 5.68 33.10
CA MET A 1 -12.25 6.39 32.66
C MET A 1 -12.19 6.69 31.14
N LYS A 2 -13.27 6.50 30.35
CA LYS A 2 -13.16 6.49 28.87
C LYS A 2 -13.78 7.65 28.07
N SER A 3 -14.62 8.54 28.62
CA SER A 3 -15.24 9.63 27.82
C SER A 3 -14.85 11.06 28.25
N TYR A 4 -14.66 11.31 29.55
CA TYR A 4 -14.31 12.65 30.04
C TYR A 4 -12.83 13.01 29.72
N TYR A 5 -11.90 12.07 29.90
CA TYR A 5 -10.48 12.24 29.57
C TYR A 5 -10.22 12.42 28.07
N GLN A 6 -11.06 11.87 27.18
CA GLN A 6 -10.88 12.05 25.74
C GLN A 6 -11.12 13.49 25.31
N LYS A 7 -12.10 14.18 25.92
CA LYS A 7 -12.45 15.55 25.52
C LYS A 7 -11.38 16.56 25.93
N ASP A 8 -10.84 16.41 27.15
CA ASP A 8 -9.76 17.26 27.66
C ASP A 8 -8.43 16.98 26.94
N LEU A 9 -8.13 15.72 26.63
CA LEU A 9 -6.95 15.34 25.85
C LEU A 9 -7.05 15.83 24.40
N LEU A 10 -8.23 15.75 23.76
CA LEU A 10 -8.46 16.33 22.44
C LEU A 10 -8.29 17.86 22.46
N HIS A 11 -8.83 18.52 23.47
CA HIS A 11 -8.70 19.98 23.59
C HIS A 11 -7.24 20.40 23.85
N TYR A 12 -6.50 19.60 24.63
CA TYR A 12 -5.09 19.79 24.92
C TYR A 12 -4.19 19.53 23.71
N LEU A 13 -4.47 18.46 22.94
CA LEU A 13 -3.67 18.08 21.77
C LEU A 13 -3.93 18.97 20.56
N LEU A 14 -5.19 19.38 20.33
CA LEU A 14 -5.59 20.09 19.12
C LEU A 14 -5.41 21.61 19.19
N GLY A 15 -5.43 22.22 20.38
CA GLY A 15 -5.21 23.67 20.54
C GLY A 15 -6.07 24.53 19.60
N ASP A 16 -5.43 25.45 18.86
CA ASP A 16 -6.08 26.37 17.91
C ASP A 16 -6.65 25.67 16.66
N ASP A 17 -6.23 24.44 16.38
CA ASP A 17 -6.67 23.69 15.20
C ASP A 17 -8.08 23.07 15.37
N ILE A 18 -8.67 23.17 16.57
CA ILE A 18 -10.03 22.69 16.87
C ILE A 18 -11.07 23.38 16.00
N GLU A 19 -10.93 24.68 15.75
CA GLU A 19 -11.89 25.43 14.91
C GLU A 19 -11.84 24.94 13.46
N MET A 20 -10.64 24.73 12.91
CA MET A 20 -10.45 24.20 11.57
C MET A 20 -11.02 22.77 11.45
N ILE A 21 -10.78 21.90 12.44
CA ILE A 21 -11.33 20.55 12.47
C ILE A 21 -12.86 20.59 12.59
N ASN A 22 -13.41 21.52 13.36
CA ASN A 22 -14.85 21.71 13.48
C ASN A 22 -15.47 22.21 12.17
N SER A 23 -14.86 23.15 11.48
CA SER A 23 -15.32 23.64 10.17
C SER A 23 -15.19 22.57 9.08
N PHE A 24 -14.11 21.78 9.09
CA PHE A 24 -14.02 20.58 8.25
C PHE A 24 -15.16 19.61 8.55
N ASN A 25 -15.45 19.36 9.84
CA ASN A 25 -16.51 18.45 10.24
C ASN A 25 -17.92 18.93 9.85
N LYS A 26 -18.10 20.25 9.68
CA LYS A 26 -19.33 20.88 9.19
C LYS A 26 -19.42 20.93 7.67
N GLY A 27 -18.36 20.52 6.95
CA GLY A 27 -18.29 20.61 5.48
C GLY A 27 -18.07 22.02 4.95
N GLU A 28 -17.58 22.93 5.79
CA GLU A 28 -17.36 24.35 5.42
C GLU A 28 -16.04 24.58 4.68
N VAL A 29 -15.15 23.58 4.64
CA VAL A 29 -13.80 23.69 4.08
C VAL A 29 -13.59 22.64 3.00
N SER A 30 -13.36 23.09 1.77
CA SER A 30 -13.07 22.23 0.61
C SER A 30 -11.59 21.81 0.55
N ASN A 31 -10.67 22.68 0.96
CA ASN A 31 -9.24 22.39 0.96
C ASN A 31 -8.62 22.85 2.28
N PHE A 32 -7.85 21.99 2.95
CA PHE A 32 -7.09 22.40 4.13
C PHE A 32 -5.72 21.76 4.19
N THR A 33 -4.82 22.47 4.86
CA THR A 33 -3.46 22.03 5.15
C THR A 33 -3.26 22.19 6.64
N LEU A 34 -3.05 21.07 7.34
CA LEU A 34 -2.85 21.04 8.79
C LEU A 34 -1.42 20.62 9.09
N THR A 35 -0.62 21.55 9.60
CA THR A 35 0.78 21.28 9.98
C THR A 35 0.86 20.95 11.46
N ILE A 36 1.26 19.72 11.77
CA ILE A 36 1.40 19.19 13.12
C ILE A 36 2.90 18.96 13.36
N GLY A 37 3.58 19.96 13.94
CA GLY A 37 5.02 19.90 14.14
C GLY A 37 5.79 19.89 12.82
N PHE A 38 6.31 18.73 12.43
CA PHE A 38 7.24 18.56 11.29
C PHE A 38 6.63 17.78 10.12
N PHE A 39 5.31 17.55 10.17
CA PHE A 39 4.58 16.92 9.09
C PHE A 39 3.24 17.61 8.88
N THR A 40 2.76 17.53 7.66
CA THR A 40 1.59 18.28 7.20
C THR A 40 0.59 17.32 6.59
N ILE A 41 -0.61 17.28 7.18
CA ILE A 41 -1.76 16.60 6.62
C ILE A 41 -2.39 17.53 5.57
N ARG A 42 -2.52 17.03 4.34
CA ARG A 42 -3.12 17.77 3.24
C ARG A 42 -4.43 17.10 2.88
N PHE A 43 -5.50 17.89 2.85
CA PHE A 43 -6.80 17.49 2.34
C PHE A 43 -7.12 18.35 1.13
N HIS A 44 -7.36 17.68 0.01
CA HIS A 44 -7.71 18.31 -1.25
C HIS A 44 -9.06 17.80 -1.72
N GLN A 45 -10.01 18.70 -1.98
CA GLN A 45 -11.28 18.40 -2.63
C GLN A 45 -11.38 19.13 -3.96
N GLU A 46 -11.58 18.37 -5.03
CA GLU A 46 -11.87 18.86 -6.36
C GLU A 46 -13.19 18.24 -6.83
N ASN A 47 -14.19 19.09 -7.09
CA ASN A 47 -15.56 18.65 -7.38
C ASN A 47 -16.12 17.72 -6.27
N TRP A 48 -16.45 16.48 -6.60
CA TRP A 48 -16.98 15.46 -5.69
C TRP A 48 -15.91 14.51 -5.13
N ARG A 49 -14.62 14.74 -5.47
CA ARG A 49 -13.50 13.86 -5.15
C ARG A 49 -12.61 14.52 -4.11
N SER A 50 -12.30 13.79 -3.05
CA SER A 50 -11.43 14.19 -1.96
C SER A 50 -10.18 13.32 -1.94
N SER A 51 -9.05 13.86 -1.50
CA SER A 51 -7.80 13.13 -1.29
C SER A 51 -7.12 13.61 -0.01
N ILE A 52 -6.54 12.69 0.75
CA ILE A 52 -5.75 13.00 1.94
C ILE A 52 -4.40 12.29 1.89
N TRP A 53 -3.34 13.01 2.25
CA TRP A 53 -2.01 12.46 2.40
C TRP A 53 -1.24 13.26 3.44
N ILE A 54 -0.14 12.71 3.94
CA ILE A 54 0.76 13.42 4.86
C ILE A 54 2.11 13.60 4.19
N THR A 55 2.66 14.81 4.31
CA THR A 55 4.03 15.12 3.89
C THR A 55 4.90 15.33 5.12
N VAL A 56 6.00 14.60 5.23
CA VAL A 56 7.05 14.78 6.25
C VAL A 56 8.22 15.49 5.60
N ARG A 57 8.51 16.72 6.03
CA ARG A 57 9.61 17.51 5.48
C ARG A 57 10.15 18.46 6.53
N THR A 58 11.47 18.47 6.66
CA THR A 58 12.20 19.39 7.53
C THR A 58 13.21 20.20 6.71
N THR A 59 13.52 21.40 7.20
CA THR A 59 14.39 22.37 6.52
C THR A 59 15.66 22.64 7.33
N SER A 60 16.58 23.39 6.73
CA SER A 60 17.77 23.89 7.43
C SER A 60 17.42 24.90 8.54
N TRP A 61 16.20 25.43 8.57
CA TRP A 61 15.69 26.24 9.68
C TRP A 61 15.28 25.39 10.88
N ASP A 62 14.88 24.14 10.64
CA ASP A 62 14.42 23.23 11.69
C ASP A 62 15.59 22.51 12.38
N PHE A 63 16.51 21.95 11.59
CA PHE A 63 17.63 21.14 12.07
C PHE A 63 18.95 21.45 11.36
N ASN A 64 20.07 21.22 12.06
CA ASN A 64 21.42 21.30 11.48
C ASN A 64 21.76 19.98 10.79
N TYR A 65 22.68 20.06 9.82
CA TYR A 65 23.27 18.93 9.09
C TYR A 65 22.26 18.19 8.20
N GLU A 66 22.66 17.01 7.69
CA GLU A 66 21.74 16.11 6.99
C GLU A 66 20.56 15.72 7.88
N ARG A 67 19.42 15.42 7.24
CA ARG A 67 18.13 15.22 7.91
C ARG A 67 17.45 13.91 7.52
N SER A 68 18.18 13.00 6.88
CA SER A 68 17.64 11.70 6.44
C SER A 68 17.17 10.87 7.62
N ASP A 69 17.97 10.81 8.69
CA ASP A 69 17.64 10.16 9.94
C ASP A 69 16.39 10.75 10.61
N ILE A 70 16.25 12.07 10.56
CA ILE A 70 15.09 12.81 11.05
C ILE A 70 13.84 12.43 10.27
N HIS A 71 13.90 12.48 8.94
CA HIS A 71 12.76 12.14 8.10
C HIS A 71 12.35 10.69 8.32
N ASP A 72 13.32 9.78 8.41
CA ASP A 72 13.04 8.36 8.63
C ASP A 72 12.45 8.09 10.04
N LEU A 73 12.98 8.75 11.07
CA LEU A 73 12.47 8.61 12.44
C LEU A 73 11.05 9.19 12.61
N ILE A 74 10.81 10.43 12.13
CA ILE A 74 9.48 11.05 12.20
C ILE A 74 8.46 10.16 11.50
N THR A 75 8.77 9.73 10.28
CA THR A 75 7.87 8.88 9.50
C THR A 75 7.65 7.53 10.18
N THR A 76 8.67 6.94 10.79
CA THR A 76 8.56 5.69 11.56
C THR A 76 7.59 5.84 12.73
N ILE A 77 7.81 6.83 13.60
CA ILE A 77 6.94 7.06 14.77
C ILE A 77 5.51 7.40 14.35
N LEU A 78 5.35 8.26 13.35
CA LEU A 78 4.04 8.64 12.82
C LEU A 78 3.29 7.44 12.26
N THR A 79 3.96 6.60 11.49
CA THR A 79 3.38 5.41 10.86
C THR A 79 2.98 4.36 11.90
N ILE A 80 3.80 4.16 12.93
CA ILE A 80 3.46 3.31 14.08
C ILE A 80 2.18 3.82 14.77
N CYS A 81 2.08 5.11 15.05
CA CYS A 81 0.88 5.72 15.65
C CYS A 81 -0.35 5.60 14.75
N LEU A 82 -0.21 5.85 13.45
CA LEU A 82 -1.29 5.71 12.46
C LEU A 82 -1.80 4.27 12.41
N LYS A 83 -0.91 3.27 12.42
CA LYS A 83 -1.31 1.85 12.42
C LYS A 83 -2.00 1.46 13.73
N THR A 84 -1.39 1.80 14.85
CA THR A 84 -1.83 1.35 16.19
C THR A 84 -3.08 2.08 16.69
N LEU A 85 -3.13 3.41 16.57
CA LEU A 85 -4.22 4.25 17.08
C LEU A 85 -5.23 4.57 15.97
N GLY A 86 -4.72 4.92 14.79
CA GLY A 86 -5.54 5.30 13.64
C GLY A 86 -6.27 4.12 13.00
N LYS A 87 -5.76 2.89 13.22
CA LYS A 87 -6.23 1.65 12.58
C LYS A 87 -6.15 1.71 11.06
N VAL A 88 -5.20 2.46 10.52
CA VAL A 88 -4.96 2.58 9.08
C VAL A 88 -3.71 1.80 8.69
N SER A 89 -3.56 1.48 7.40
CA SER A 89 -2.36 0.82 6.90
C SER A 89 -1.71 1.76 5.91
N PRO A 90 -0.81 2.64 6.39
CA PRO A 90 -0.15 3.62 5.54
C PRO A 90 0.87 2.95 4.62
N SER A 91 1.08 3.54 3.44
CA SER A 91 2.28 3.33 2.62
C SER A 91 3.19 4.55 2.72
N GLN A 92 4.50 4.35 2.66
CA GLN A 92 5.50 5.43 2.66
C GLN A 92 6.16 5.56 1.29
N THR A 93 6.43 6.78 0.88
CA THR A 93 7.18 7.04 -0.35
C THR A 93 8.27 8.06 -0.11
N VAL A 94 9.50 7.68 -0.43
CA VAL A 94 10.67 8.55 -0.29
C VAL A 94 10.75 9.50 -1.47
N VAL A 95 10.93 10.78 -1.18
CA VAL A 95 11.35 11.77 -2.17
C VAL A 95 12.87 11.91 -2.05
N PRO A 96 13.65 11.47 -3.04
CA PRO A 96 15.11 11.59 -3.00
C PRO A 96 15.51 13.06 -3.09
N ASN A 97 16.65 13.42 -2.48
CA ASN A 97 17.20 14.74 -2.69
C ASN A 97 17.92 14.83 -4.03
N ILE A 98 17.28 15.49 -5.00
CA ILE A 98 17.81 15.67 -6.36
C ILE A 98 19.07 16.52 -6.44
N PHE A 99 19.40 17.27 -5.38
CA PHE A 99 20.60 18.11 -5.33
C PHE A 99 21.83 17.36 -4.83
N THR A 100 21.65 16.14 -4.34
CA THR A 100 22.70 15.31 -3.73
C THR A 100 22.76 14.00 -4.47
N SER A 101 23.92 13.61 -4.97
CA SER A 101 24.10 12.35 -5.70
C SER A 101 24.06 11.11 -4.79
N THR A 102 23.68 11.28 -3.52
CA THR A 102 23.64 10.23 -2.50
C THR A 102 22.22 9.62 -2.43
N PRO A 103 22.04 8.33 -2.78
CA PRO A 103 20.72 7.71 -2.84
C PRO A 103 20.07 7.54 -1.45
N THR A 104 20.87 7.53 -0.39
CA THR A 104 20.40 7.47 1.01
C THR A 104 19.87 8.80 1.52
N GLU A 105 20.01 9.89 0.76
CA GLU A 105 19.54 11.20 1.19
C GLU A 105 18.04 11.40 0.95
N ILE A 106 17.31 11.58 2.05
CA ILE A 106 15.87 11.74 2.05
C ILE A 106 15.54 13.22 2.10
N TYR A 107 14.93 13.75 1.03
CA TYR A 107 14.45 15.13 0.98
C TYR A 107 13.12 15.33 1.71
N ALA A 108 12.19 14.41 1.49
CA ALA A 108 10.89 14.36 2.12
C ALA A 108 10.34 12.93 2.09
N LYS A 109 9.29 12.66 2.85
CA LYS A 109 8.49 11.44 2.71
C LYS A 109 7.01 11.75 2.58
N TYR A 110 6.32 10.97 1.78
CA TYR A 110 4.86 10.90 1.77
C TYR A 110 4.38 9.74 2.61
N ILE A 111 3.21 9.92 3.21
CA ILE A 111 2.40 8.86 3.78
C ILE A 111 1.04 8.89 3.09
N ILE A 112 0.68 7.76 2.49
CA ILE A 112 -0.54 7.58 1.70
C ILE A 112 -1.39 6.48 2.34
N PHE A 113 -2.70 6.54 2.15
CA PHE A 113 -3.68 5.63 2.76
C PHE A 113 -4.44 4.84 1.70
N GLU A 114 -3.71 4.09 0.86
CA GLU A 114 -4.24 3.36 -0.30
C GLU A 114 -5.40 2.43 0.10
N ARG A 115 -5.23 1.67 1.19
CA ARG A 115 -6.24 0.70 1.66
C ARG A 115 -7.49 1.29 2.25
N GLN A 116 -7.41 2.54 2.68
CA GLN A 116 -8.55 3.24 3.25
C GLN A 116 -9.34 3.97 2.16
N GLU A 117 -8.91 3.86 0.89
CA GLU A 117 -9.40 4.61 -0.26
C GLU A 117 -9.57 6.08 0.14
N LEU A 118 -8.48 6.68 0.65
CA LEU A 118 -8.48 8.10 0.99
C LEU A 118 -7.76 8.94 -0.07
N ILE A 119 -7.52 8.34 -1.23
CA ILE A 119 -7.18 9.04 -2.46
C ILE A 119 -8.41 8.94 -3.36
N ASN A 120 -8.91 10.07 -3.85
CA ASN A 120 -10.06 10.13 -4.75
C ASN A 120 -11.38 9.55 -4.20
N PHE A 121 -11.76 9.90 -2.97
CA PHE A 121 -12.98 9.40 -2.34
C PHE A 121 -14.10 10.43 -2.27
N LYS A 122 -15.34 9.96 -2.17
CA LYS A 122 -16.46 10.80 -1.78
C LYS A 122 -16.52 10.90 -0.26
N MET A 123 -16.61 12.12 0.26
CA MET A 123 -16.75 12.31 1.70
C MET A 123 -18.06 11.69 2.22
N ASP A 124 -17.92 10.85 3.24
CA ASP A 124 -19.02 10.29 4.01
C ASP A 124 -18.67 10.28 5.51
N LYS A 125 -19.63 9.90 6.35
CA LYS A 125 -19.46 9.90 7.81
C LYS A 125 -18.36 8.92 8.28
N ASN A 126 -18.17 7.80 7.59
CA ASN A 126 -17.15 6.81 7.94
C ASN A 126 -15.75 7.33 7.59
N LYS A 127 -15.59 7.92 6.40
CA LYS A 127 -14.35 8.57 5.94
C LYS A 127 -14.00 9.75 6.83
N GLN A 128 -14.98 10.56 7.22
CA GLN A 128 -14.78 11.65 8.18
C GLN A 128 -14.30 11.16 9.55
N MET A 129 -14.92 10.10 10.10
CA MET A 129 -14.43 9.47 11.34
C MET A 129 -13.01 8.93 11.20
N LEU A 130 -12.67 8.35 10.04
CA LEU A 130 -11.34 7.84 9.76
C LEU A 130 -10.29 8.95 9.68
N ILE A 131 -10.61 10.06 9.02
CA ILE A 131 -9.77 11.25 8.94
C ILE A 131 -9.52 11.84 10.34
N ASN A 132 -10.56 11.92 11.18
CA ASN A 132 -10.40 12.36 12.57
C ASN A 132 -9.45 11.44 13.35
N LYS A 133 -9.51 10.11 13.14
CA LYS A 133 -8.55 9.17 13.75
C LYS A 133 -7.12 9.40 13.25
N ILE A 134 -6.95 9.67 11.96
CA ILE A 134 -5.64 10.01 11.36
C ILE A 134 -5.08 11.27 12.02
N ILE A 135 -5.87 12.33 12.11
CA ILE A 135 -5.49 13.60 12.74
C ILE A 135 -5.08 13.37 14.21
N ILE A 136 -5.92 12.72 15.02
CA ILE A 136 -5.63 12.47 16.45
C ILE A 136 -4.35 11.64 16.62
N SER A 137 -4.19 10.58 15.82
CA SER A 137 -2.99 9.74 15.85
C SER A 137 -1.73 10.52 15.46
N SER A 138 -1.89 11.50 14.58
CA SER A 138 -0.81 12.39 14.13
C SER A 138 -0.41 13.36 15.24
N TYR A 139 -1.36 13.96 15.96
CA TYR A 139 -1.03 14.76 17.16
C TYR A 139 -0.34 13.93 18.24
N TYR A 140 -0.80 12.70 18.48
CA TYR A 140 -0.15 11.80 19.42
C TYR A 140 1.30 11.49 19.02
N ALA A 141 1.56 11.23 17.74
CA ALA A 141 2.93 11.06 17.24
C ALA A 141 3.80 12.30 17.48
N ASN A 142 3.28 13.50 17.24
CA ASN A 142 4.00 14.74 17.51
C ASN A 142 4.27 14.95 19.01
N ASP A 143 3.33 14.60 19.89
CA ASP A 143 3.56 14.63 21.33
C ASP A 143 4.68 13.67 21.75
N LEU A 144 4.71 12.45 21.20
CA LEU A 144 5.79 11.50 21.47
C LEU A 144 7.17 12.05 21.05
N LEU A 145 7.24 12.62 19.85
CA LEU A 145 8.45 13.24 19.33
C LEU A 145 8.90 14.40 20.25
N ARG A 146 8.00 15.29 20.65
CA ARG A 146 8.33 16.44 21.50
C ARG A 146 8.71 16.06 22.92
N THR A 147 7.95 15.17 23.53
CA THR A 147 8.04 14.87 24.96
C THR A 147 9.18 13.89 25.27
N TYR A 148 9.35 12.85 24.46
CA TYR A 148 10.34 11.80 24.75
C TYR A 148 11.61 11.89 23.90
N LEU A 149 11.50 12.46 22.69
CA LEU A 149 12.62 12.67 21.80
C LEU A 149 13.07 14.14 21.78
N ASN A 150 12.62 14.99 22.72
CA ASN A 150 13.00 16.41 22.82
C ASN A 150 13.03 17.13 21.45
N PHE A 151 12.13 16.74 20.55
CA PHE A 151 12.22 17.07 19.14
C PHE A 151 11.65 18.47 18.93
N ARG A 152 12.50 19.49 19.04
CA ARG A 152 12.13 20.92 19.01
C ARG A 152 12.81 21.65 17.85
N PRO A 153 12.23 22.70 17.25
CA PRO A 153 12.94 23.47 16.23
C PRO A 153 14.23 24.09 16.78
N LYS A 154 15.26 24.26 15.95
CA LYS A 154 16.55 24.92 16.26
C LYS A 154 16.48 26.18 17.12
N MET A 155 15.43 26.98 16.99
CA MET A 155 15.28 28.20 17.80
C MET A 155 15.08 27.93 19.30
N ALA A 156 14.86 26.67 19.71
CA ALA A 156 14.65 26.27 21.09
C ALA A 156 15.89 25.70 21.81
N ILE A 157 16.88 25.13 21.10
CA ILE A 157 18.07 24.49 21.71
C ILE A 157 19.28 24.52 20.76
N GLN A 158 20.48 24.81 21.29
CA GLN A 158 21.74 24.56 20.57
C GLN A 158 21.96 23.05 20.43
N TYR A 159 21.79 22.54 19.21
CA TYR A 159 22.06 21.14 18.90
C TYR A 159 23.56 20.87 18.88
N GLU A 160 24.07 20.21 19.94
CA GLU A 160 25.47 19.78 20.03
C GLU A 160 25.76 18.53 19.20
N LYS A 161 26.95 18.53 18.57
CA LYS A 161 27.66 17.41 17.92
C LYS A 161 26.77 16.37 17.21
N HIS A 162 26.64 16.55 15.90
CA HIS A 162 26.16 15.54 14.97
C HIS A 162 27.37 14.80 14.38
N LYS A 163 27.35 13.46 14.37
CA LYS A 163 28.34 12.66 13.64
C LYS A 163 27.67 12.06 12.41
N ILE A 164 28.12 12.47 11.22
CA ILE A 164 27.73 11.89 9.92
C ILE A 164 28.95 11.19 9.39
N ASN A 165 28.84 9.88 9.13
CA ASN A 165 29.83 9.15 8.36
C ASN A 165 31.30 9.34 8.79
N SER A 166 31.55 9.77 10.04
CA SER A 166 32.86 10.34 10.44
C SER A 166 33.59 9.56 11.53
N ASP A 167 32.91 8.74 12.32
CA ASP A 167 33.56 7.87 13.32
C ASP A 167 33.12 6.41 13.14
N PHE A 168 33.77 5.73 12.19
CA PHE A 168 33.60 4.30 11.88
C PHE A 168 34.02 3.35 13.01
N GLU A 169 34.42 3.88 14.18
CA GLU A 169 34.79 3.08 15.34
C GLU A 169 33.59 2.63 16.20
N ASP A 170 32.37 3.09 15.89
CA ASP A 170 31.21 2.65 16.65
C ASP A 170 30.97 1.14 16.46
N LYS A 171 31.24 0.39 17.53
CA LYS A 171 31.04 -1.06 17.61
C LYS A 171 29.63 -1.45 17.15
N TRP A 172 28.62 -0.64 17.44
CA TRP A 172 27.23 -0.91 17.07
C TRP A 172 27.03 -0.99 15.54
N ILE A 173 27.63 -0.08 14.78
CA ILE A 173 27.54 -0.08 13.31
C ILE A 173 28.30 -1.27 12.74
N LYS A 174 29.50 -1.57 13.26
CA LYS A 174 30.30 -2.74 12.84
C LYS A 174 29.56 -4.05 13.06
N ASP A 175 28.86 -4.15 14.19
CA ASP A 175 28.05 -5.32 14.53
C ASP A 175 26.90 -5.50 13.52
N ILE A 176 26.17 -4.43 13.17
CA ILE A 176 25.09 -4.49 12.17
C ILE A 176 25.65 -4.87 10.79
N LEU A 177 26.71 -4.21 10.32
CA LEU A 177 27.30 -4.50 9.00
C LEU A 177 27.83 -5.92 8.90
N LYS A 178 28.49 -6.41 9.95
CA LYS A 178 28.96 -7.80 10.01
C LYS A 178 27.80 -8.79 9.92
N PHE A 179 26.68 -8.50 10.58
CA PHE A 179 25.48 -9.34 10.48
C PHE A 179 24.89 -9.32 9.07
N LEU A 180 24.86 -8.15 8.42
CA LEU A 180 24.32 -8.01 7.07
C LEU A 180 25.25 -8.56 5.98
N GLY A 181 26.54 -8.73 6.28
CA GLY A 181 27.55 -9.10 5.29
C GLY A 181 27.86 -7.95 4.32
N GLU A 182 27.67 -6.72 4.76
CA GLU A 182 27.82 -5.52 3.94
C GLU A 182 29.12 -4.77 4.24
N GLU A 183 29.66 -4.12 3.21
CA GLU A 183 30.86 -3.29 3.30
C GLU A 183 30.49 -1.82 3.50
N ILE A 184 31.32 -1.13 4.29
CA ILE A 184 31.09 0.23 4.79
C ILE A 184 31.05 1.28 3.66
N GLU A 185 31.82 1.08 2.60
CA GLU A 185 32.07 2.09 1.55
C GLU A 185 30.92 2.21 0.52
N SER A 186 29.76 1.64 0.79
CA SER A 186 28.62 1.72 -0.11
C SER A 186 27.84 3.02 0.06
N ASP A 187 27.62 3.75 -1.04
CA ASP A 187 26.70 4.90 -1.10
C ASP A 187 25.24 4.54 -0.75
N LEU A 188 24.94 3.23 -0.65
CA LEU A 188 23.65 2.68 -0.25
C LEU A 188 23.48 2.55 1.27
N ILE A 189 24.51 2.90 2.04
CA ILE A 189 24.50 2.82 3.51
C ILE A 189 24.63 4.23 4.08
N ALA A 190 23.81 4.53 5.09
CA ALA A 190 23.90 5.78 5.85
C ALA A 190 23.78 5.51 7.33
N TYR A 191 24.50 6.29 8.13
CA TYR A 191 24.35 6.26 9.57
C TYR A 191 24.50 7.65 10.19
N SER A 192 23.81 7.86 11.30
CA SER A 192 23.93 9.09 12.09
C SER A 192 23.84 8.81 13.58
N GLU A 193 24.53 9.64 14.36
CA GLU A 193 24.35 9.72 15.80
C GLU A 193 23.99 11.17 16.17
N ARG A 194 22.87 11.32 16.88
CA ARG A 194 22.47 12.59 17.49
C ARG A 194 22.53 12.47 19.00
N LYS A 195 23.06 13.50 19.65
CA LYS A 195 23.10 13.60 21.13
C LYS A 195 21.93 14.37 21.69
N ASN A 196 21.47 15.37 20.96
CA ASN A 196 20.25 16.10 21.25
C ASN A 196 19.49 16.27 19.91
N PRO A 197 18.35 15.60 19.72
CA PRO A 197 17.89 14.49 20.54
C PRO A 197 18.82 13.28 20.52
N ASN A 198 18.65 12.34 21.46
CA ASN A 198 19.52 11.17 21.60
C ASN A 198 19.00 9.96 20.82
N TRP A 199 19.58 9.68 19.65
CA TRP A 199 19.38 8.43 18.92
C TRP A 199 20.61 8.07 18.07
N LYS A 200 20.66 6.80 17.68
CA LYS A 200 21.49 6.34 16.56
C LYS A 200 20.60 5.80 15.46
N TRP A 201 20.99 6.03 14.22
CA TRP A 201 20.30 5.55 13.04
C TRP A 201 21.30 4.89 12.12
N PHE A 202 20.89 3.77 11.55
CA PHE A 202 21.55 3.05 10.48
C PHE A 202 20.51 2.74 9.41
N CYS A 203 20.86 2.89 8.15
CA CYS A 203 20.03 2.53 7.00
C CYS A 203 20.90 1.85 5.94
N SER A 204 20.40 0.75 5.39
CA SER A 204 20.95 0.09 4.21
C SER A 204 19.83 -0.06 3.17
N LEU A 205 19.98 0.64 2.04
CA LEU A 205 19.09 0.49 0.89
C LEU A 205 19.28 -0.85 0.17
N HIS A 206 20.46 -1.46 0.29
CA HIS A 206 20.74 -2.77 -0.29
C HIS A 206 19.95 -3.87 0.42
N SER A 207 20.00 -3.91 1.74
CA SER A 207 19.23 -4.87 2.54
C SER A 207 17.78 -4.44 2.77
N GLY A 208 17.41 -3.17 2.52
CA GLY A 208 16.10 -2.62 2.84
C GLY A 208 15.84 -2.59 4.35
N ILE A 209 16.85 -2.19 5.14
CA ILE A 209 16.78 -2.23 6.61
C ILE A 209 17.18 -0.88 7.18
N SER A 210 16.29 -0.32 8.02
CA SER A 210 16.63 0.80 8.92
C SER A 210 16.62 0.32 10.37
N VAL A 211 17.63 0.69 11.14
CA VAL A 211 17.74 0.41 12.58
C VAL A 211 17.87 1.71 13.34
N PHE A 212 16.96 1.93 14.28
CA PHE A 212 17.05 3.02 15.23
C PHE A 212 17.44 2.47 16.60
N LYS A 213 18.43 3.08 17.24
CA LYS A 213 18.67 2.93 18.68
C LYS A 213 18.07 4.13 19.40
N LEU A 214 17.03 3.87 20.18
CA LEU A 214 16.23 4.87 20.89
C LEU A 214 16.34 4.69 22.42
N ASN A 215 15.81 5.65 23.16
CA ASN A 215 15.65 5.52 24.61
C ASN A 215 14.64 4.40 24.95
N LYS A 216 14.97 3.56 25.93
CA LYS A 216 14.10 2.48 26.44
C LYS A 216 12.68 2.93 26.76
N SER A 217 12.51 4.13 27.29
CA SER A 217 11.19 4.69 27.63
C SER A 217 10.30 4.85 26.39
N ILE A 218 10.88 5.25 25.26
CA ILE A 218 10.15 5.38 23.99
C ILE A 218 9.74 4.00 23.50
N ASN A 219 10.69 3.06 23.44
CA ASN A 219 10.38 1.71 22.95
C ASN A 219 9.35 1.00 23.84
N LYS A 220 9.39 1.22 25.15
CA LYS A 220 8.36 0.72 26.06
C LYS A 220 6.98 1.26 25.65
N LEU A 221 6.87 2.57 25.40
CA LEU A 221 5.61 3.18 25.00
C LEU A 221 5.16 2.71 23.61
N LEU A 222 6.08 2.57 22.63
CA LEU A 222 5.77 2.00 21.33
C LEU A 222 5.25 0.55 21.44
N LYS A 223 5.80 -0.25 22.37
CA LYS A 223 5.27 -1.58 22.68
C LYS A 223 3.88 -1.52 23.30
N GLU A 224 3.62 -0.57 24.20
CA GLU A 224 2.29 -0.40 24.79
C GLU A 224 1.24 -0.05 23.71
N LEU A 225 1.62 0.66 22.65
CA LEU A 225 0.73 0.93 21.51
C LEU A 225 0.31 -0.33 20.77
N LEU A 226 1.13 -1.39 20.77
CA LEU A 226 0.79 -2.69 20.16
C LEU A 226 -0.43 -3.32 20.80
N ASN A 227 -0.70 -3.05 22.09
CA ASN A 227 -1.88 -3.59 22.77
C ASN A 227 -3.20 -3.11 22.15
N ASN A 228 -3.15 -2.05 21.33
CA ASN A 228 -4.31 -1.64 20.58
C ASN A 228 -4.55 -2.55 19.37
N LEU A 229 -3.54 -3.20 18.83
CA LEU A 229 -3.65 -4.05 17.64
C LEU A 229 -4.18 -5.43 18.02
N ASN A 230 -5.15 -5.90 17.23
CA ASN A 230 -5.68 -7.24 17.30
C ASN A 230 -5.77 -7.79 15.88
N TYR A 231 -5.21 -8.98 15.69
CA TYR A 231 -5.09 -9.61 14.37
C TYR A 231 -5.61 -11.03 14.40
N GLU A 232 -6.42 -11.36 13.41
CA GLU A 232 -6.62 -12.74 13.00
C GLU A 232 -5.46 -13.11 12.06
N ILE A 233 -4.79 -14.24 12.31
CA ILE A 233 -3.63 -14.68 11.52
C ILE A 233 -4.03 -15.90 10.70
N LEU A 234 -3.78 -15.81 9.40
CA LEU A 234 -3.87 -16.93 8.47
C LEU A 234 -2.46 -17.37 8.07
N GLU A 235 -2.11 -18.61 8.39
CA GLU A 235 -0.80 -19.20 8.09
C GLU A 235 -0.72 -19.64 6.62
N GLY A 236 0.12 -18.96 5.86
CA GLY A 236 0.47 -19.32 4.49
C GLY A 236 1.79 -20.09 4.39
N PRO A 237 2.10 -20.68 3.22
CA PRO A 237 3.35 -21.38 2.97
C PRO A 237 4.61 -20.52 3.11
N THR A 238 4.57 -19.28 2.65
CA THR A 238 5.73 -18.37 2.62
C THR A 238 5.55 -17.15 3.51
N LYS A 239 4.31 -16.76 3.77
CA LYS A 239 3.93 -15.56 4.48
C LYS A 239 2.80 -15.82 5.47
N LYS A 240 2.72 -14.98 6.50
CA LYS A 240 1.55 -14.89 7.38
C LYS A 240 0.66 -13.75 6.94
N ILE A 241 -0.64 -13.99 6.78
CA ILE A 241 -1.62 -12.94 6.48
C ILE A 241 -2.24 -12.47 7.80
N PHE A 242 -2.03 -11.21 8.14
CA PHE A 242 -2.61 -10.55 9.31
C PHE A 242 -3.86 -9.78 8.88
N VAL A 243 -4.99 -10.09 9.50
CA VAL A 243 -6.27 -9.43 9.26
C VAL A 243 -6.64 -8.60 10.48
N SER A 244 -6.67 -7.28 10.34
CA SER A 244 -7.07 -6.37 11.42
C SER A 244 -8.58 -6.38 11.63
N GLU A 245 -9.04 -5.81 12.75
CA GLU A 245 -10.46 -5.67 13.09
C GLU A 245 -11.30 -4.97 12.00
N ASN A 246 -10.72 -3.99 11.30
CA ASN A 246 -11.34 -3.32 10.16
C ASN A 246 -11.08 -4.02 8.81
N LYS A 247 -10.74 -5.31 8.85
CA LYS A 247 -10.55 -6.19 7.68
C LYS A 247 -9.45 -5.75 6.71
N ILE A 248 -8.51 -4.91 7.16
CA ILE A 248 -7.28 -4.66 6.41
C ILE A 248 -6.41 -5.90 6.52
N LYS A 249 -5.90 -6.37 5.38
CA LYS A 249 -5.01 -7.54 5.29
C LYS A 249 -3.61 -7.07 4.94
N ASN A 250 -2.61 -7.52 5.70
CA ASN A 250 -1.20 -7.38 5.38
C ASN A 250 -0.53 -8.76 5.35
N ALA A 251 0.44 -8.95 4.47
CA ALA A 251 1.20 -10.19 4.39
C ALA A 251 2.61 -9.98 4.93
N LEU A 252 3.09 -10.88 5.78
CA LEU A 252 4.42 -10.83 6.39
C LEU A 252 5.26 -12.00 5.92
N ASP A 253 6.36 -11.71 5.23
CA ASP A 253 7.33 -12.70 4.77
C ASP A 253 8.07 -13.37 5.94
N LEU A 254 8.04 -14.71 5.97
CA LEU A 254 8.60 -15.50 7.06
C LEU A 254 10.13 -15.47 7.08
N GLU A 255 10.79 -15.40 5.91
CA GLU A 255 12.24 -15.34 5.83
C GLU A 255 12.75 -13.96 6.26
N LYS A 256 12.11 -12.88 5.79
CA LYS A 256 12.42 -11.53 6.23
C LYS A 256 12.16 -11.34 7.72
N LEU A 257 11.06 -11.88 8.24
CA LEU A 257 10.78 -11.87 9.68
C LEU A 257 11.88 -12.58 10.48
N LYS A 258 12.31 -13.77 10.03
CA LYS A 258 13.38 -14.53 10.67
C LYS A 258 14.70 -13.76 10.67
N ARG A 259 15.05 -13.13 9.54
CA ARG A 259 16.25 -12.29 9.41
C ARG A 259 16.20 -11.10 10.36
N ALA A 260 15.05 -10.41 10.45
CA ALA A 260 14.87 -9.25 11.32
C ALA A 260 14.92 -9.61 12.82
N LYS A 261 14.28 -10.73 13.22
CA LYS A 261 14.39 -11.27 14.59
C LYS A 261 15.85 -11.59 14.93
N SER A 262 16.56 -12.24 14.01
CA SER A 262 17.98 -12.60 14.19
C SER A 262 18.89 -11.36 14.31
N LEU A 263 18.61 -10.29 13.57
CA LEU A 263 19.33 -9.01 13.71
C LEU A 263 19.11 -8.39 15.09
N LEU A 264 17.86 -8.34 15.56
CA LEU A 264 17.53 -7.85 16.89
C LEU A 264 18.18 -8.69 18.00
N ASP A 265 18.12 -10.01 17.87
CA ASP A 265 18.82 -10.94 18.76
C ASP A 265 20.32 -10.65 18.82
N TYR A 266 20.93 -10.41 17.66
CA TYR A 266 22.37 -10.14 17.55
C TYR A 266 22.76 -8.82 18.24
N ILE A 267 21.98 -7.74 18.07
CA ILE A 267 22.31 -6.43 18.64
C ILE A 267 21.82 -6.22 20.09
N GLU A 268 20.80 -6.96 20.54
CA GLU A 268 20.25 -6.86 21.91
C GLU A 268 20.62 -8.03 22.83
N GLY A 269 21.17 -9.12 22.27
CA GLY A 269 21.60 -10.31 23.01
C GLY A 269 20.49 -11.31 23.34
N LYS A 270 19.21 -10.92 23.29
CA LYS A 270 18.03 -11.81 23.29
C LYS A 270 16.71 -11.04 23.04
N TYR A 271 16.02 -11.37 21.96
CA TYR A 271 14.72 -10.84 21.54
C TYR A 271 13.67 -11.97 21.54
N ASN A 272 12.83 -12.00 22.56
CA ASN A 272 11.82 -13.06 22.76
C ASN A 272 10.37 -12.61 22.48
N SER A 273 10.15 -11.42 21.95
CA SER A 273 8.80 -10.85 21.80
C SER A 273 8.36 -10.76 20.34
N GLU A 274 7.08 -10.92 20.05
CA GLU A 274 6.51 -10.70 18.71
C GLU A 274 5.96 -9.27 18.58
N ASN A 275 6.82 -8.27 18.81
CA ASN A 275 6.42 -6.87 18.78
C ASN A 275 6.46 -6.32 17.36
N ILE A 276 5.53 -6.77 16.53
CA ILE A 276 5.52 -6.51 15.08
C ILE A 276 4.42 -5.51 14.72
N ILE A 277 4.76 -4.54 13.86
CA ILE A 277 3.79 -3.61 13.26
C ILE A 277 3.90 -3.71 11.75
N LEU A 278 2.78 -4.03 11.08
CA LEU A 278 2.71 -4.20 9.63
C LEU A 278 2.10 -2.96 8.97
N VAL A 279 2.71 -2.50 7.89
CA VAL A 279 2.22 -1.41 7.03
C VAL A 279 2.27 -1.86 5.57
N GLU A 280 1.95 -1.03 4.58
CA GLU A 280 1.90 -1.52 3.19
C GLU A 280 3.30 -1.81 2.62
N ASP A 281 4.26 -0.92 2.89
CA ASP A 281 5.63 -0.96 2.34
C ASP A 281 6.67 -1.58 3.30
N GLY A 282 6.21 -2.26 4.35
CA GLY A 282 7.11 -3.03 5.21
C GLY A 282 6.56 -3.32 6.59
N PHE A 283 7.47 -3.62 7.50
CA PHE A 283 7.13 -3.90 8.89
C PHE A 283 8.20 -3.44 9.87
N TYR A 284 7.77 -3.25 11.11
CA TYR A 284 8.61 -2.83 12.23
C TYR A 284 8.70 -3.93 13.28
N LEU A 285 9.89 -4.13 13.84
CA LEU A 285 10.08 -4.86 15.09
C LEU A 285 10.56 -3.91 16.18
N ILE A 286 9.91 -3.98 17.34
CA ILE A 286 10.25 -3.14 18.48
C ILE A 286 10.97 -3.97 19.55
N GLY A 287 12.29 -3.77 19.64
CA GLY A 287 13.21 -4.29 20.64
C GLY A 287 13.19 -3.52 21.96
N ILE A 288 14.15 -3.81 22.84
CA ILE A 288 14.31 -3.13 24.14
C ILE A 288 14.82 -1.70 23.93
N GLU A 289 15.86 -1.54 23.12
CA GLU A 289 16.49 -0.26 22.77
C GLU A 289 16.43 0.02 21.27
N HIS A 290 16.09 -0.98 20.45
CA HIS A 290 16.10 -0.83 19.00
C HIS A 290 14.70 -0.90 18.38
N VAL A 291 14.50 -0.15 17.30
CA VAL A 291 13.39 -0.33 16.36
C VAL A 291 13.99 -0.67 15.02
N VAL A 292 13.60 -1.81 14.45
CA VAL A 292 14.05 -2.26 13.12
C VAL A 292 12.89 -2.12 12.15
N LYS A 293 13.07 -1.34 11.08
CA LYS A 293 12.21 -1.31 9.91
C LYS A 293 12.79 -2.24 8.84
N ILE A 294 11.95 -3.08 8.26
CA ILE A 294 12.26 -3.89 7.09
C ILE A 294 11.36 -3.42 5.94
N ASP A 295 11.96 -3.05 4.82
CA ASP A 295 11.24 -2.73 3.59
C ASP A 295 10.78 -4.03 2.91
N ASP A 296 9.48 -4.12 2.69
CA ASP A 296 8.84 -5.30 2.10
C ASP A 296 7.48 -4.94 1.51
N ASP A 297 7.04 -5.64 0.46
CA ASP A 297 5.64 -5.54 0.07
C ASP A 297 4.81 -6.37 1.05
N CYS A 298 4.24 -5.67 2.02
CA CYS A 298 3.28 -6.19 3.00
C CYS A 298 1.83 -5.86 2.61
N GLY A 299 1.64 -5.27 1.43
CA GLY A 299 0.38 -4.75 0.92
C GLY A 299 -0.48 -5.80 0.25
N MET A 300 -1.41 -5.34 -0.59
CA MET A 300 -2.48 -6.19 -1.11
C MET A 300 -2.01 -7.20 -2.12
N GLU A 301 -1.02 -6.83 -2.90
CA GLU A 301 -0.46 -7.71 -3.92
C GLU A 301 0.24 -8.90 -3.27
N SER A 302 1.05 -8.65 -2.24
CA SER A 302 1.65 -9.70 -1.41
C SER A 302 0.60 -10.60 -0.73
N VAL A 303 -0.51 -10.03 -0.24
CA VAL A 303 -1.65 -10.81 0.28
C VAL A 303 -2.28 -11.67 -0.82
N ARG A 304 -2.49 -11.12 -2.02
CA ARG A 304 -3.09 -11.84 -3.15
C ARG A 304 -2.23 -13.03 -3.55
N VAL A 305 -0.92 -12.80 -3.74
CA VAL A 305 0.06 -13.86 -4.05
C VAL A 305 0.04 -14.95 -2.99
N GLU A 306 0.00 -14.59 -1.70
CA GLU A 306 -0.02 -15.62 -0.66
C GLU A 306 -1.36 -16.35 -0.56
N LEU A 307 -2.48 -15.67 -0.81
CA LEU A 307 -3.77 -16.34 -0.93
C LEU A 307 -3.77 -17.34 -2.10
N GLU A 308 -3.13 -17.03 -3.22
CA GLU A 308 -2.94 -17.97 -4.33
C GLU A 308 -2.07 -19.16 -3.93
N ASN A 309 -0.98 -18.94 -3.19
CA ASN A 309 -0.16 -20.02 -2.64
C ASN A 309 -0.94 -20.91 -1.67
N ILE A 310 -1.77 -20.32 -0.80
CA ILE A 310 -2.64 -21.06 0.12
C ILE A 310 -3.66 -21.87 -0.67
N LYS A 311 -4.30 -21.28 -1.69
CA LYS A 311 -5.25 -21.99 -2.56
C LYS A 311 -4.56 -23.12 -3.30
N LYS A 312 -3.36 -22.91 -3.84
CA LYS A 312 -2.58 -23.95 -4.49
C LYS A 312 -2.25 -25.09 -3.53
N ARG A 313 -1.78 -24.78 -2.32
CA ARG A 313 -1.56 -25.77 -1.25
C ARG A 313 -2.85 -26.55 -0.95
N GLN A 314 -3.97 -25.87 -0.80
CA GLN A 314 -5.27 -26.50 -0.54
C GLN A 314 -5.73 -27.37 -1.71
N SER A 315 -5.58 -26.93 -2.95
CA SER A 315 -5.86 -27.74 -4.13
C SER A 315 -4.95 -28.96 -4.18
N GLU A 316 -3.66 -28.82 -3.86
CA GLU A 316 -2.71 -29.93 -3.76
C GLU A 316 -3.13 -30.94 -2.69
N GLU A 317 -3.44 -30.47 -1.48
CA GLU A 317 -3.98 -31.28 -0.38
C GLU A 317 -5.28 -31.97 -0.79
N GLN A 318 -6.18 -31.24 -1.45
CA GLN A 318 -7.46 -31.75 -1.92
C GLN A 318 -7.27 -32.83 -3.00
N ARG A 319 -6.21 -32.78 -3.83
CA ARG A 319 -5.87 -33.87 -4.78
C ARG A 319 -5.71 -35.21 -4.08
N TYR A 320 -5.16 -35.19 -2.87
CA TYR A 320 -4.90 -36.39 -2.10
C TYR A 320 -6.10 -36.80 -1.24
N LEU A 321 -7.01 -35.87 -0.96
CA LEU A 321 -8.16 -36.07 -0.08
C LEU A 321 -9.46 -36.38 -0.85
N VAL A 322 -9.56 -35.97 -2.12
CA VAL A 322 -10.76 -36.05 -2.95
C VAL A 322 -10.35 -36.35 -4.40
N ASP A 323 -10.99 -37.35 -5.03
CA ASP A 323 -10.89 -37.53 -6.48
C ASP A 323 -11.56 -36.32 -7.18
N PHE A 324 -10.83 -35.60 -8.03
CA PHE A 324 -11.31 -34.31 -8.56
C PHE A 324 -12.56 -34.42 -9.42
N SER A 325 -13.46 -33.47 -9.15
CA SER A 325 -14.42 -32.96 -10.10
C SER A 325 -13.75 -31.96 -11.06
N SER A 326 -13.77 -32.22 -12.37
CA SER A 326 -13.19 -31.30 -13.37
C SER A 326 -14.14 -30.12 -13.69
N LEU A 327 -13.62 -28.93 -13.98
CA LEU A 327 -14.47 -27.81 -14.43
C LEU A 327 -14.83 -28.02 -15.90
N VAL A 328 -16.11 -28.22 -16.19
CA VAL A 328 -16.59 -28.54 -17.53
C VAL A 328 -17.40 -27.37 -18.10
N TRP A 329 -16.90 -26.80 -19.18
CA TRP A 329 -17.64 -25.81 -19.98
C TRP A 329 -18.73 -26.48 -20.79
N ARG A 330 -19.89 -25.84 -20.88
CA ARG A 330 -20.96 -26.27 -21.78
C ARG A 330 -20.54 -26.09 -23.24
N ASP A 331 -21.00 -26.99 -24.10
CA ASP A 331 -20.67 -26.97 -25.53
C ASP A 331 -21.14 -25.70 -26.25
N ARG A 332 -22.26 -25.13 -25.79
CA ARG A 332 -22.85 -23.89 -26.30
C ARG A 332 -22.96 -22.90 -25.15
N ILE A 333 -22.18 -21.83 -25.25
CA ILE A 333 -22.18 -20.74 -24.29
C ILE A 333 -22.99 -19.60 -24.90
N ASP A 334 -24.00 -19.13 -24.16
CA ASP A 334 -24.73 -17.93 -24.53
C ASP A 334 -23.85 -16.68 -24.31
N GLY A 335 -23.78 -15.80 -25.31
CA GLY A 335 -22.90 -14.63 -25.30
C GLY A 335 -23.23 -13.65 -24.18
N GLU A 336 -24.53 -13.40 -23.96
CA GLU A 336 -25.00 -12.53 -22.90
C GLU A 336 -24.74 -13.14 -21.50
N ARG A 337 -24.92 -14.45 -21.33
CA ARG A 337 -24.53 -15.13 -20.08
C ARG A 337 -23.03 -15.09 -19.84
N PHE A 338 -22.20 -15.19 -20.88
CA PHE A 338 -20.76 -15.04 -20.78
C PHE A 338 -20.36 -13.61 -20.38
N GLU A 339 -20.98 -12.58 -20.96
CA GLU A 339 -20.78 -11.18 -20.54
C GLU A 339 -21.11 -10.97 -19.05
N LEU A 340 -22.21 -11.56 -18.56
CA LEU A 340 -22.59 -11.46 -17.15
C LEU A 340 -21.59 -12.16 -16.22
N LEU A 341 -21.06 -13.31 -16.63
CA LEU A 341 -19.99 -14.01 -15.93
C LEU A 341 -18.75 -13.11 -15.82
N ILE A 342 -18.27 -12.56 -16.94
CA ILE A 342 -17.10 -11.67 -16.97
C ILE A 342 -17.34 -10.40 -16.15
N ARG A 343 -18.54 -9.82 -16.20
CA ARG A 343 -18.91 -8.66 -15.38
C ARG A 343 -18.79 -8.97 -13.89
N ASP A 344 -19.29 -10.11 -13.45
CA ASP A 344 -19.23 -10.50 -12.04
C ASP A 344 -17.79 -10.83 -11.59
N LEU A 345 -16.95 -11.37 -12.50
CA LEU A 345 -15.51 -11.51 -12.27
C LEU A 345 -14.79 -10.15 -12.19
N LEU A 346 -15.10 -9.19 -13.06
CA LEU A 346 -14.49 -7.86 -13.01
C LEU A 346 -14.85 -7.07 -11.74
N ARG A 347 -16.05 -7.28 -11.19
CA ARG A 347 -16.50 -6.60 -9.95
C ARG A 347 -15.72 -7.01 -8.71
N ILE A 348 -15.04 -8.15 -8.74
CA ILE A 348 -14.22 -8.63 -7.63
C ILE A 348 -12.73 -8.31 -7.83
N GLU A 349 -12.35 -7.72 -8.97
CA GLU A 349 -10.97 -7.33 -9.25
C GLU A 349 -10.55 -6.11 -8.40
N PRO A 350 -9.35 -6.12 -7.80
CA PRO A 350 -8.83 -4.98 -7.04
C PRO A 350 -8.74 -3.71 -7.90
N GLY A 351 -9.19 -2.58 -7.34
CA GLY A 351 -9.12 -1.27 -8.00
C GLY A 351 -10.22 -1.02 -9.04
N VAL A 352 -11.09 -2.00 -9.32
CA VAL A 352 -12.28 -1.78 -10.15
C VAL A 352 -13.33 -1.03 -9.34
N LEU A 353 -13.64 0.20 -9.76
CA LEU A 353 -14.64 1.04 -9.11
C LEU A 353 -16.04 0.72 -9.59
N ARG A 354 -16.18 0.46 -10.89
CA ARG A 354 -17.48 0.26 -11.52
C ARG A 354 -17.37 -0.56 -12.78
N VAL A 355 -18.37 -1.42 -13.01
CA VAL A 355 -18.57 -2.16 -14.27
C VAL A 355 -19.99 -1.92 -14.77
N ARG A 356 -20.14 -1.41 -16.00
CA ARG A 356 -21.42 -1.19 -16.69
C ARG A 356 -21.50 -2.05 -17.96
N ARG A 357 -22.68 -2.60 -18.25
CA ARG A 357 -22.98 -3.14 -19.60
C ARG A 357 -23.27 -1.97 -20.53
N VAL A 358 -22.79 -2.07 -21.75
CA VAL A 358 -23.00 -1.04 -22.77
C VAL A 358 -23.63 -1.74 -23.96
N GLY A 359 -24.94 -1.51 -24.18
CA GLY A 359 -25.73 -2.17 -25.22
C GLY A 359 -26.85 -3.06 -24.67
N SER A 360 -28.00 -3.05 -25.34
CA SER A 360 -29.08 -4.04 -25.22
C SER A 360 -29.26 -4.67 -26.60
N GLY A 361 -29.32 -6.00 -26.67
CA GLY A 361 -28.99 -6.88 -27.83
C GLY A 361 -29.62 -6.64 -29.21
N SER A 362 -29.64 -5.42 -29.73
CA SER A 362 -30.18 -5.07 -31.05
C SER A 362 -29.56 -3.83 -31.72
N GLU A 363 -28.55 -3.19 -31.12
CA GLU A 363 -27.74 -2.17 -31.81
C GLU A 363 -26.37 -2.73 -32.20
N PRO A 364 -25.73 -2.30 -33.31
CA PRO A 364 -24.38 -2.73 -33.63
C PRO A 364 -23.39 -2.22 -32.56
N ASP A 365 -23.00 -3.07 -31.63
CA ASP A 365 -22.30 -2.71 -30.38
C ASP A 365 -20.85 -2.19 -30.53
N GLY A 366 -20.41 -1.80 -31.73
CA GLY A 366 -19.17 -1.02 -31.95
C GLY A 366 -17.87 -1.61 -31.40
N GLY A 367 -17.89 -2.86 -30.93
CA GLY A 367 -16.75 -3.53 -30.31
C GLY A 367 -16.65 -3.44 -28.78
N ARG A 368 -17.65 -2.91 -28.06
CA ARG A 368 -17.67 -2.81 -26.59
C ARG A 368 -18.89 -3.54 -26.00
N ASP A 369 -18.65 -4.39 -25.01
CA ASP A 369 -19.72 -5.12 -24.31
C ASP A 369 -19.86 -4.60 -22.86
N LEU A 370 -18.72 -4.30 -22.19
CA LEU A 370 -18.69 -3.65 -20.87
C LEU A 370 -17.79 -2.41 -20.87
N GLU A 371 -18.05 -1.51 -19.93
CA GLU A 371 -17.19 -0.38 -19.58
C GLU A 371 -16.82 -0.47 -18.11
N VAL A 372 -15.52 -0.36 -17.82
CA VAL A 372 -14.95 -0.48 -16.48
C VAL A 372 -14.24 0.82 -16.11
N GLU A 373 -14.53 1.37 -14.93
CA GLU A 373 -13.72 2.41 -14.32
C GLU A 373 -12.71 1.73 -13.37
N TRP A 374 -11.41 1.88 -13.63
CA TRP A 374 -10.34 1.18 -12.92
C TRP A 374 -9.27 2.16 -12.44
N GLU A 375 -8.86 2.05 -11.17
CA GLU A 375 -7.81 2.87 -10.57
C GLU A 375 -6.39 2.34 -10.85
N PHE A 376 -5.49 3.26 -11.21
CA PHE A 376 -4.07 3.00 -11.43
C PHE A 376 -3.22 4.00 -10.65
N PHE A 377 -2.26 3.51 -9.87
CA PHE A 377 -1.26 4.34 -9.18
C PHE A 377 -0.24 4.92 -10.17
N ASN A 378 0.10 6.21 -10.04
CA ASN A 378 1.05 6.89 -10.91
C ASN A 378 2.24 7.43 -10.12
N SER A 379 3.33 6.66 -10.11
CA SER A 379 4.59 7.03 -9.47
C SER A 379 5.29 8.26 -10.09
N ASN A 380 4.90 8.70 -11.29
CA ASN A 380 5.58 9.80 -11.98
C ASN A 380 5.07 11.20 -11.57
N LEU A 381 3.95 11.28 -10.84
CA LEU A 381 3.40 12.54 -10.30
C LEU A 381 4.10 13.01 -9.00
N ILE A 382 5.07 12.24 -8.50
CA ILE A 382 5.75 12.44 -7.20
C ILE A 382 6.71 13.65 -7.19
N THR A 383 6.99 14.28 -8.33
CA THR A 383 7.96 15.39 -8.43
C THR A 383 7.45 16.73 -7.90
N ASN A 384 6.14 16.89 -7.71
CA ASN A 384 5.57 18.14 -7.22
C ASN A 384 4.89 17.95 -5.85
N ILE A 385 5.54 18.43 -4.78
CA ILE A 385 5.06 18.28 -3.39
C ILE A 385 3.74 19.01 -3.13
N GLU A 386 3.38 19.92 -4.04
CA GLU A 386 2.16 20.70 -4.03
C GLU A 386 1.21 20.32 -5.20
N GLY A 387 1.51 19.22 -5.90
CA GLY A 387 0.79 18.76 -7.09
C GLY A 387 -0.48 17.91 -6.82
N PRO A 388 -1.15 17.46 -7.90
CA PRO A 388 -2.37 16.67 -7.82
C PRO A 388 -2.15 15.25 -7.23
N PRO A 389 -3.22 14.52 -6.84
CA PRO A 389 -3.12 13.20 -6.23
C PRO A 389 -2.34 12.18 -7.09
N PRO A 390 -1.59 11.23 -6.49
CA PRO A 390 -0.73 10.28 -7.21
C PRO A 390 -1.48 9.09 -7.84
N VAL A 391 -2.78 9.21 -8.11
CA VAL A 391 -3.63 8.13 -8.66
C VAL A 391 -4.41 8.64 -9.86
N THR A 392 -4.55 7.80 -10.89
CA THR A 392 -5.33 8.08 -12.10
C THR A 392 -6.42 7.03 -12.27
N VAL A 393 -7.66 7.48 -12.48
CA VAL A 393 -8.77 6.60 -12.88
C VAL A 393 -8.77 6.49 -14.39
N LYS A 394 -8.82 5.27 -14.91
CA LYS A 394 -8.88 4.99 -16.35
C LYS A 394 -10.19 4.28 -16.69
N THR A 395 -10.80 4.71 -17.79
CA THR A 395 -11.94 4.02 -18.38
C THR A 395 -11.42 2.93 -19.33
N ILE A 396 -11.78 1.68 -19.08
CA ILE A 396 -11.36 0.51 -19.85
C ILE A 396 -12.58 -0.10 -20.54
N LEU A 397 -12.49 -0.29 -21.85
CA LEU A 397 -13.52 -0.98 -22.63
C LEU A 397 -13.27 -2.48 -22.59
N VAL A 398 -14.31 -3.28 -22.37
CA VAL A 398 -14.20 -4.74 -22.34
C VAL A 398 -15.00 -5.33 -23.49
N GLN A 399 -14.38 -6.22 -24.23
CA GLN A 399 -15.05 -7.04 -25.24
C GLN A 399 -15.05 -8.50 -24.82
N CYS A 400 -16.21 -9.15 -24.87
CA CYS A 400 -16.47 -10.52 -24.48
C CYS A 400 -16.79 -11.35 -25.74
N LYS A 401 -16.02 -12.41 -25.98
CA LYS A 401 -16.25 -13.33 -27.11
C LYS A 401 -16.43 -14.77 -26.63
N ALA A 402 -17.67 -15.24 -26.63
CA ALA A 402 -18.02 -16.62 -26.38
C ALA A 402 -17.91 -17.47 -27.66
N TYR A 403 -16.81 -18.19 -27.83
CA TYR A 403 -16.60 -19.12 -28.95
C TYR A 403 -16.03 -20.45 -28.49
N LYS A 404 -16.37 -21.52 -29.23
CA LYS A 404 -15.78 -22.85 -29.06
C LYS A 404 -14.39 -22.96 -29.70
N ARG A 405 -14.15 -22.23 -30.79
CA ARG A 405 -12.87 -22.19 -31.51
C ARG A 405 -12.07 -20.96 -31.10
N SER A 406 -10.76 -21.03 -31.31
CA SER A 406 -9.86 -19.91 -31.02
C SER A 406 -10.26 -18.64 -31.76
N VAL A 407 -10.07 -17.50 -31.10
CA VAL A 407 -10.44 -16.18 -31.62
C VAL A 407 -9.30 -15.60 -32.45
N GLY A 408 -9.61 -15.29 -33.71
CA GLY A 408 -8.71 -14.69 -34.69
C GLY A 408 -8.74 -13.17 -34.70
N LYS A 409 -7.74 -12.56 -35.32
CA LYS A 409 -7.66 -11.09 -35.52
C LYS A 409 -8.84 -10.56 -36.35
N ASP A 410 -9.38 -11.36 -37.26
CA ASP A 410 -10.57 -11.03 -38.04
C ASP A 410 -11.81 -10.77 -37.18
N ARG A 411 -11.84 -11.29 -35.95
CA ARG A 411 -12.95 -11.16 -35.01
C ARG A 411 -12.78 -10.05 -33.99
N VAL A 412 -11.60 -9.44 -33.95
CA VAL A 412 -11.24 -8.35 -33.05
C VAL A 412 -10.53 -7.28 -33.89
N GLN A 413 -11.37 -6.46 -34.53
CA GLN A 413 -10.91 -5.37 -35.40
C GLN A 413 -11.03 -4.04 -34.66
N ASP A 414 -10.27 -3.05 -35.12
CA ASP A 414 -10.47 -1.64 -34.80
C ASP A 414 -10.37 -1.25 -33.32
N ILE A 415 -9.60 -2.00 -32.51
CA ILE A 415 -9.38 -1.71 -31.07
C ILE A 415 -9.03 -0.24 -30.81
N ARG A 416 -8.14 0.35 -31.62
CA ARG A 416 -7.71 1.74 -31.46
C ARG A 416 -8.85 2.71 -31.72
N ASP A 417 -9.51 2.53 -32.85
CA ASP A 417 -10.63 3.38 -33.26
C ASP A 417 -11.76 3.29 -32.22
N THR A 418 -12.03 2.10 -31.68
CA THR A 418 -12.99 1.92 -30.58
C THR A 418 -12.57 2.69 -29.32
N ILE A 419 -11.30 2.61 -28.91
CA ILE A 419 -10.80 3.37 -27.75
C ILE A 419 -10.96 4.88 -27.99
N ASP A 420 -10.58 5.37 -29.18
CA ASP A 420 -10.63 6.79 -29.52
C ASP A 420 -12.07 7.32 -29.65
N ILE A 421 -12.97 6.56 -30.28
CA ILE A 421 -14.40 6.92 -30.45
C ILE A 421 -15.09 7.11 -29.10
N TYR A 422 -14.70 6.32 -28.10
CA TYR A 422 -15.31 6.34 -26.78
C TYR A 422 -14.48 7.08 -25.72
N ASP A 423 -13.42 7.78 -26.13
CA ASP A 423 -12.50 8.52 -25.24
C ASP A 423 -12.04 7.67 -24.03
N ALA A 424 -11.75 6.40 -24.31
CA ALA A 424 -11.32 5.44 -23.31
C ALA A 424 -9.80 5.45 -23.15
N HIS A 425 -9.33 4.87 -22.05
CA HIS A 425 -7.91 4.82 -21.70
C HIS A 425 -7.29 3.45 -21.95
N GLY A 426 -8.11 2.44 -22.27
CA GLY A 426 -7.65 1.09 -22.49
C GLY A 426 -8.73 0.11 -22.91
N TYR A 427 -8.31 -1.13 -23.14
CA TYR A 427 -9.12 -2.19 -23.70
C TYR A 427 -8.75 -3.57 -23.12
N LEU A 428 -9.77 -4.36 -22.77
CA LEU A 428 -9.67 -5.73 -22.25
C LEU A 428 -10.44 -6.70 -23.16
N LEU A 429 -9.76 -7.70 -23.71
CA LEU A 429 -10.41 -8.79 -24.46
C LEU A 429 -10.63 -10.02 -23.57
N THR A 430 -11.85 -10.50 -23.43
CA THR A 430 -12.15 -11.75 -22.72
C THR A 430 -12.73 -12.78 -23.66
N VAL A 431 -12.20 -14.00 -23.66
CA VAL A 431 -12.62 -15.07 -24.57
C VAL A 431 -12.88 -16.38 -23.83
N SER A 432 -13.96 -17.08 -24.17
CA SER A 432 -14.30 -18.38 -23.56
C SER A 432 -13.45 -19.55 -24.09
N SER A 433 -12.42 -19.27 -24.89
CA SER A 433 -11.53 -20.23 -25.54
C SER A 433 -10.11 -19.68 -25.55
N GLN A 434 -9.33 -19.96 -26.60
CA GLN A 434 -7.95 -19.49 -26.75
C GLN A 434 -7.89 -18.38 -27.81
N ILE A 435 -6.87 -17.53 -27.77
CA ILE A 435 -6.59 -16.58 -28.86
C ILE A 435 -5.56 -17.15 -29.82
N THR A 436 -5.65 -16.77 -31.08
CA THR A 436 -4.64 -17.16 -32.08
C THR A 436 -3.34 -16.38 -31.90
N ALA A 437 -2.20 -16.97 -32.27
CA ALA A 437 -0.89 -16.30 -32.18
C ALA A 437 -0.84 -14.92 -32.87
N PRO A 438 -1.42 -14.72 -34.08
CA PRO A 438 -1.45 -13.39 -34.70
C PRO A 438 -2.23 -12.33 -33.90
N LEU A 439 -3.29 -12.73 -33.19
CA LEU A 439 -4.04 -11.82 -32.32
C LEU A 439 -3.24 -11.50 -31.05
N TYR A 440 -2.61 -12.51 -30.44
CA TYR A 440 -1.71 -12.31 -29.30
C TYR A 440 -0.59 -11.32 -29.64
N ASP A 441 0.12 -11.51 -30.76
CA ASP A 441 1.21 -10.63 -31.18
C ASP A 441 0.73 -9.20 -31.42
N TYR A 442 -0.48 -9.04 -31.95
CA TYR A 442 -1.11 -7.74 -32.15
C TYR A 442 -1.41 -7.04 -30.82
N LEU A 443 -2.06 -7.71 -29.88
CA LEU A 443 -2.38 -7.18 -28.55
C LEU A 443 -1.11 -6.82 -27.77
N LYS A 444 -0.10 -7.71 -27.80
CA LYS A 444 1.22 -7.47 -27.20
C LYS A 444 1.91 -6.26 -27.80
N LYS A 445 1.85 -6.09 -29.13
CA LYS A 445 2.40 -4.90 -29.80
C LYS A 445 1.68 -3.62 -29.38
N LEU A 446 0.36 -3.66 -29.20
CA LEU A 446 -0.40 -2.49 -28.70
C LEU A 446 -0.01 -2.16 -27.26
N ARG A 447 0.03 -3.15 -26.37
CA ARG A 447 0.49 -3.00 -24.99
C ARG A 447 1.87 -2.36 -24.91
N ASN A 448 2.83 -2.85 -25.71
CA ASN A 448 4.23 -2.39 -25.67
C ASN A 448 4.44 -0.97 -26.20
N LYS A 449 3.53 -0.43 -27.02
CA LYS A 449 3.63 0.96 -27.47
C LYS A 449 3.33 1.96 -26.36
N GLY A 450 2.54 1.57 -25.35
CA GLY A 450 2.25 2.39 -24.18
C GLY A 450 1.17 3.46 -24.37
N ASP A 451 0.64 3.62 -25.59
CA ASP A 451 -0.42 4.61 -25.89
C ASP A 451 -1.72 4.34 -25.10
N PHE A 452 -2.02 3.05 -24.87
CA PHE A 452 -3.25 2.60 -24.21
C PHE A 452 -2.95 1.45 -23.24
N TRP A 453 -3.79 1.29 -22.21
CA TRP A 453 -3.75 0.10 -21.36
C TRP A 453 -4.43 -1.07 -22.09
N ILE A 454 -3.73 -2.19 -22.30
CA ILE A 454 -4.25 -3.33 -23.08
C ILE A 454 -4.05 -4.63 -22.32
N ASP A 455 -5.12 -5.42 -22.15
CA ASP A 455 -5.07 -6.75 -21.55
C ASP A 455 -6.02 -7.76 -22.18
N TRP A 456 -5.85 -9.04 -21.86
CA TRP A 456 -6.71 -10.11 -22.35
C TRP A 456 -6.80 -11.29 -21.38
N TRP A 457 -7.98 -11.88 -21.28
CA TRP A 457 -8.25 -13.12 -20.55
C TRP A 457 -8.72 -14.20 -21.52
N THR A 458 -8.01 -15.32 -21.55
CA THR A 458 -8.44 -16.54 -22.22
C THR A 458 -9.23 -17.42 -21.26
N ARG A 459 -9.65 -18.59 -21.75
CA ARG A 459 -10.30 -19.60 -20.91
C ARG A 459 -9.49 -19.86 -19.64
N ASP A 460 -8.18 -20.01 -19.74
CA ASP A 460 -7.33 -20.40 -18.61
C ASP A 460 -7.36 -19.31 -17.51
N GLU A 461 -7.19 -18.03 -17.90
CA GLU A 461 -7.27 -16.91 -16.93
C GLU A 461 -8.66 -16.73 -16.33
N ILE A 462 -9.73 -17.13 -17.03
CA ILE A 462 -11.11 -17.10 -16.53
C ILE A 462 -11.35 -18.27 -15.57
N GLU A 463 -10.89 -19.47 -15.89
CA GLU A 463 -11.00 -20.66 -15.04
C GLU A 463 -10.25 -20.45 -13.72
N ASP A 464 -9.03 -19.92 -13.77
CA ASP A 464 -8.27 -19.59 -12.57
C ASP A 464 -9.06 -18.66 -11.65
N ARG A 465 -9.68 -17.60 -12.21
CA ARG A 465 -10.53 -16.68 -11.45
C ARG A 465 -11.78 -17.35 -10.90
N LEU A 466 -12.37 -18.29 -11.62
CA LEU A 466 -13.58 -19.01 -11.20
C LEU A 466 -13.29 -20.01 -10.08
N LEU A 467 -12.21 -20.78 -10.20
CA LEU A 467 -11.73 -21.67 -9.15
C LEU A 467 -11.39 -20.89 -7.87
N GLN A 468 -10.87 -19.67 -8.04
CA GLN A 468 -10.64 -18.75 -6.94
C GLN A 468 -11.93 -18.19 -6.31
N ASN A 469 -13.07 -18.27 -6.99
CA ASN A 469 -14.37 -17.73 -6.57
C ASN A 469 -15.55 -18.69 -6.84
N PRO A 470 -15.61 -19.86 -6.16
CA PRO A 470 -16.57 -20.93 -6.51
C PRO A 470 -18.05 -20.53 -6.43
N HIS A 471 -18.39 -19.54 -5.59
CA HIS A 471 -19.74 -18.98 -5.48
C HIS A 471 -20.24 -18.32 -6.79
N ILE A 472 -19.32 -17.95 -7.69
CA ILE A 472 -19.66 -17.46 -9.03
C ILE A 472 -20.05 -18.65 -9.92
N ILE A 473 -19.31 -19.76 -9.86
CA ILE A 473 -19.58 -20.98 -10.65
C ILE A 473 -21.03 -21.44 -10.45
N THR A 474 -21.51 -21.51 -9.20
CA THR A 474 -22.88 -21.91 -8.87
C THR A 474 -23.97 -21.01 -9.47
N ARG A 475 -23.64 -19.78 -9.87
CA ARG A 475 -24.59 -18.82 -10.50
C ARG A 475 -24.62 -18.92 -12.03
N TYR A 476 -23.68 -19.65 -12.61
CA TYR A 476 -23.46 -19.76 -14.06
C TYR A 476 -23.31 -21.24 -14.52
N GLU A 477 -24.04 -22.17 -13.88
CA GLU A 477 -24.05 -23.62 -14.22
C GLU A 477 -24.50 -23.93 -15.66
N ASP A 478 -25.24 -22.99 -16.25
CA ASP A 478 -25.65 -22.98 -17.66
C ASP A 478 -24.50 -22.61 -18.62
N VAL A 479 -23.39 -22.08 -18.11
CA VAL A 479 -22.15 -21.79 -18.85
C VAL A 479 -21.08 -22.83 -18.55
N LEU A 480 -20.89 -23.18 -17.27
CA LEU A 480 -19.85 -24.09 -16.78
C LEU A 480 -20.24 -24.70 -15.44
N TYR A 481 -19.86 -25.96 -15.20
CA TYR A 481 -20.19 -26.69 -13.96
C TYR A 481 -19.01 -27.53 -13.47
N LEU A 482 -19.06 -27.96 -12.21
CA LEU A 482 -18.11 -28.93 -11.65
C LEU A 482 -18.63 -30.35 -11.93
N ASP A 483 -17.83 -31.17 -12.60
CA ASP A 483 -18.16 -32.55 -12.96
C ASP A 483 -17.95 -33.47 -11.77
N ASN A 484 -19.01 -33.81 -11.03
CA ASN A 484 -18.93 -34.52 -9.75
C ASN A 484 -18.14 -35.83 -9.80
#